data_AF-A0A0F9AYD2-F1
#
_entry.id   AF-A0A0F9AYD2-F1
#
_cell.length_a   1.000
_cell.length_b   1.000
_cell.length_c   1.000
_cell.angle_alpha   90.00
_cell.angle_beta   90.00
_cell.angle_gamma   90.00
#
_symmetry.space_group_name_H-M   'P 1'
#
loop_
_entity.id
_entity.type
_entity.pdbx_description
1 polymer ?
#
loop_
_entity_poly.entity_id
_entity_poly.type
_entity_poly.pdbx_seq_one_letter_code
_entity_poly.pdbx_strand_id
1 'polypeptide(L)'
;VTGGNLGVEHEDGSELIYLGNEKEKFLVNWVLDALENQPDLRLIVWCRFRRERERLRKAFEVIQVFNKNFELFQIYGGQKPTYRHEALDAFSLPRKPGAAILLGQPAAGGLGVNLTAADTVFYFSNDYNLATRLQSEDRCHRIGQRNPVTYMDLIATGPDGQRTLDHIVLKALRKKQDLAVWTASRWKEKLTEDV
;
A
#
# COMPACT_ATOMS: atom_id res chain seq x y z
N VAL A 1 -11.87 9.63 10.47
CA VAL A 1 -10.72 10.39 9.93
C VAL A 1 -9.55 9.43 9.69
N THR A 2 -9.53 8.71 8.55
CA THR A 2 -8.54 7.65 8.20
C THR A 2 -7.52 8.10 7.15
N GLY A 3 -7.78 9.22 6.47
CA GLY A 3 -6.79 9.84 5.62
C GLY A 3 -6.38 11.11 6.32
N GLY A 4 -5.10 11.27 6.63
CA GLY A 4 -4.57 12.61 6.77
C GLY A 4 -5.00 13.36 5.51
N ASN A 5 -5.66 14.51 5.68
CA ASN A 5 -6.22 15.42 4.67
C ASN A 5 -7.76 15.41 4.48
N LEU A 6 -8.46 16.15 5.35
CA LEU A 6 -9.80 16.69 5.13
C LEU A 6 -9.73 18.22 5.30
N GLY A 7 -9.45 18.94 4.21
CA GLY A 7 -9.66 20.37 4.16
C GLY A 7 -11.07 20.58 3.62
N VAL A 8 -11.94 21.18 4.44
CA VAL A 8 -13.25 21.67 4.04
C VAL A 8 -13.13 23.19 4.06
N GLU A 9 -13.35 23.84 2.92
CA GLU A 9 -13.59 25.29 2.92
C GLU A 9 -14.94 25.52 3.60
N HIS A 10 -14.93 26.26 4.71
CA HIS A 10 -16.15 26.79 5.27
C HIS A 10 -16.42 28.16 4.64
N GLU A 11 -17.65 28.40 4.19
CA GLU A 11 -18.10 29.69 3.63
C GLU A 11 -18.08 30.83 4.66
N ASP A 12 -17.77 30.55 5.92
CA ASP A 12 -17.91 31.46 7.07
C ASP A 12 -16.62 32.17 7.50
N GLY A 13 -15.49 31.97 6.81
CA GLY A 13 -14.23 32.67 7.10
C GLY A 13 -13.49 32.18 8.36
N SER A 14 -13.80 30.99 8.86
CA SER A 14 -13.02 30.34 9.94
C SER A 14 -11.63 29.87 9.47
N GLU A 15 -10.66 29.91 10.40
CA GLU A 15 -9.22 29.75 10.17
C GLU A 15 -8.84 28.40 9.51
N LEU A 16 -7.87 28.43 8.59
CA LEU A 16 -7.34 27.25 7.89
C LEU A 16 -6.80 26.20 8.87
N ILE A 17 -7.48 25.07 8.99
CA ILE A 17 -7.00 23.95 9.81
C ILE A 17 -5.86 23.23 9.08
N TYR A 18 -4.65 23.26 9.66
CA TYR A 18 -3.50 22.50 9.18
C TYR A 18 -3.79 20.99 9.20
N LEU A 19 -3.69 20.35 8.04
CA LEU A 19 -3.71 18.89 7.93
C LEU A 19 -2.29 18.37 7.83
N GLY A 20 -1.92 17.57 8.83
CA GLY A 20 -0.62 16.92 8.89
C GLY A 20 -0.28 16.12 7.63
N ASN A 21 0.98 16.25 7.20
CA ASN A 21 1.57 15.53 6.07
C ASN A 21 2.68 14.57 6.51
N GLU A 22 2.61 14.09 7.76
CA GLU A 22 3.66 13.31 8.40
C GLU A 22 3.86 11.97 7.70
N LYS A 23 2.76 11.26 7.35
CA LYS A 23 2.85 10.00 6.61
C LYS A 23 3.47 10.18 5.22
N GLU A 24 3.11 11.27 4.54
CA GLU A 24 3.64 11.60 3.22
C GLU A 24 5.14 11.93 3.28
N LYS A 25 5.53 12.83 4.20
CA LYS A 25 6.94 13.17 4.45
C LYS A 25 7.76 11.95 4.82
N PHE A 26 7.26 11.12 5.74
CA PHE A 26 7.94 9.90 6.15
C PHE A 26 8.19 8.99 4.95
N LEU A 27 7.16 8.69 4.16
CA LEU A 27 7.28 7.78 3.02
C LEU A 27 8.21 8.34 1.94
N VAL A 28 8.12 9.64 1.65
CA VAL A 28 9.01 10.29 0.68
C VAL A 28 10.47 10.21 1.14
N ASN A 29 10.75 10.54 2.40
CA ASN A 29 12.10 10.45 2.95
C ASN A 29 12.62 9.01 2.95
N TRP A 30 11.77 8.05 3.32
CA TRP A 30 12.12 6.62 3.28
C TRP A 30 12.46 6.18 1.85
N VAL A 31 11.68 6.62 0.85
CA VAL A 31 11.94 6.28 -0.55
C VAL A 31 13.27 6.89 -1.01
N LEU A 32 13.57 8.14 -0.67
CA LEU A 32 14.83 8.78 -1.01
C LEU A 32 16.03 8.00 -0.45
N ASP A 33 15.98 7.66 0.85
CA ASP A 33 17.01 6.84 1.50
C ASP A 33 17.11 5.43 0.88
N ALA A 34 15.98 4.80 0.59
CA ALA A 34 15.97 3.48 -0.02
C ALA A 34 16.54 3.50 -1.45
N LEU A 35 16.31 4.55 -2.24
CA LEU A 35 16.88 4.70 -3.58
C LEU A 35 18.40 4.87 -3.58
N GLU A 36 18.97 5.44 -2.51
CA GLU A 36 20.43 5.56 -2.34
C GLU A 36 21.08 4.22 -1.97
N ASN A 37 20.39 3.42 -1.16
CA ASN A 37 20.93 2.18 -0.60
C ASN A 37 20.52 0.90 -1.37
N GLN A 38 19.45 0.94 -2.15
CA GLN A 38 18.85 -0.20 -2.85
C GLN A 38 18.51 0.18 -4.30
N PRO A 39 19.47 0.08 -5.24
CA PRO A 39 19.29 0.54 -6.61
C PRO A 39 18.21 -0.22 -7.38
N ASP A 40 17.89 -1.46 -6.98
CA ASP A 40 16.89 -2.33 -7.64
C ASP A 40 15.57 -2.44 -6.86
N LEU A 41 15.32 -1.55 -5.89
CA LEU A 41 14.14 -1.57 -5.02
C LEU A 41 12.84 -1.80 -5.80
N ARG A 42 12.05 -2.80 -5.37
CA ARG A 42 10.68 -3.02 -5.86
C ARG A 42 9.69 -2.75 -4.75
N LEU A 43 9.09 -1.57 -4.79
CA LEU A 43 8.16 -1.12 -3.76
C LEU A 43 6.73 -1.05 -4.27
N ILE A 44 5.79 -1.52 -3.47
CA ILE A 44 4.36 -1.28 -3.66
C ILE A 44 3.86 -0.33 -2.59
N VAL A 45 3.07 0.67 -2.98
CA VAL A 45 2.39 1.58 -2.06
C VAL A 45 0.89 1.50 -2.29
N TRP A 46 0.19 0.94 -1.31
CA TRP A 46 -1.26 0.83 -1.29
C TRP A 46 -1.89 2.03 -0.58
N CYS A 47 -2.77 2.72 -1.32
CA CYS A 47 -3.60 3.81 -0.81
C CYS A 47 -5.08 3.44 -0.95
N ARG A 48 -5.85 3.65 0.11
CA ARG A 48 -7.31 3.60 0.05
C ARG A 48 -7.87 4.82 -0.69
N PHE A 49 -7.41 6.02 -0.36
CA PHE A 49 -8.03 7.26 -0.82
C PHE A 49 -7.38 7.83 -2.08
N ARG A 50 -8.21 8.30 -3.03
CA ARG A 50 -7.73 8.90 -4.28
C ARG A 50 -6.85 10.13 -4.06
N ARG A 51 -7.18 10.97 -3.05
CA ARG A 51 -6.41 12.19 -2.73
C ARG A 51 -5.00 11.85 -2.22
N GLU A 52 -4.85 10.80 -1.41
CA GLU A 52 -3.54 10.35 -0.91
C GLU A 52 -2.67 9.85 -2.07
N ARG A 53 -3.25 8.98 -2.92
CA ARG A 53 -2.59 8.48 -4.13
C ARG A 53 -2.12 9.65 -5.01
N GLU A 54 -2.97 10.65 -5.21
CA GLU A 54 -2.64 11.79 -6.07
C GLU A 54 -1.50 12.64 -5.51
N ARG A 55 -1.42 12.82 -4.19
CA ARG A 55 -0.32 13.53 -3.54
C ARG A 55 1.00 12.77 -3.65
N LEU A 56 0.98 11.48 -3.32
CA LEU A 56 2.15 10.61 -3.44
C LEU A 56 2.63 10.49 -4.89
N ARG A 57 1.69 10.44 -5.86
CA ARG A 57 2.02 10.46 -7.29
C ARG A 57 2.86 11.68 -7.62
N LYS A 58 2.40 12.88 -7.24
CA LYS A 58 3.13 14.13 -7.49
C LYS A 58 4.51 14.12 -6.83
N ALA A 59 4.62 13.65 -5.59
CA ALA A 59 5.90 13.56 -4.89
C ALA A 59 6.88 12.59 -5.58
N PHE A 60 6.41 11.40 -5.95
CA PHE A 60 7.24 10.41 -6.65
C PHE A 60 7.60 10.83 -8.07
N GLU A 61 6.72 11.56 -8.78
CA GLU A 61 7.05 12.13 -10.09
C GLU A 61 8.19 13.14 -10.01
N VAL A 62 8.23 13.97 -8.97
CA VAL A 62 9.36 14.87 -8.72
C VAL A 62 10.64 14.06 -8.53
N ILE A 63 10.62 12.99 -7.73
CA ILE A 63 11.77 12.11 -7.53
C ILE A 63 12.24 11.49 -8.87
N GLN A 64 11.31 11.03 -9.70
CA GLN A 64 11.61 10.44 -11.01
C GLN A 64 12.23 11.45 -12.00
N VAL A 65 11.90 12.75 -11.89
CA VAL A 65 12.56 13.78 -12.70
C VAL A 65 14.05 13.82 -12.40
N PHE A 66 14.43 13.72 -11.12
CA PHE A 66 15.82 13.79 -10.65
C PHE A 66 16.57 12.46 -10.67
N ASN A 67 15.87 11.32 -10.58
CA ASN A 67 16.45 9.98 -10.66
C ASN A 67 15.88 9.21 -11.86
N LYS A 68 16.64 9.14 -12.96
CA LYS A 68 16.23 8.46 -14.19
C LYS A 68 16.20 6.93 -14.11
N ASN A 69 16.81 6.37 -13.06
CA ASN A 69 16.81 4.93 -12.80
C ASN A 69 15.65 4.52 -11.88
N PHE A 70 14.70 5.43 -11.62
CA PHE A 70 13.49 5.19 -10.85
C PHE A 70 12.26 5.26 -11.75
N GLU A 71 11.39 4.25 -11.70
CA GLU A 71 10.14 4.20 -12.47
C GLU A 71 8.90 4.16 -11.56
N LEU A 72 7.95 5.06 -11.82
CA LEU A 72 6.65 5.08 -11.16
C LEU A 72 5.56 4.45 -12.03
N PHE A 73 4.88 3.44 -11.48
CA PHE A 73 3.72 2.78 -12.07
C PHE A 73 2.47 3.04 -11.23
N GLN A 74 1.29 3.03 -11.86
CA GLN A 74 0.03 3.35 -11.18
C GLN A 74 -1.10 2.38 -11.53
N ILE A 75 -1.81 1.89 -10.51
CA ILE A 75 -3.01 1.07 -10.66
C ILE A 75 -4.18 1.55 -9.79
N TYR A 76 -5.28 1.97 -10.41
CA TYR A 76 -6.51 2.37 -9.71
C TYR A 76 -7.77 2.10 -10.55
N GLY A 77 -8.92 1.98 -9.87
CA GLY A 77 -10.19 1.55 -10.50
C GLY A 77 -10.79 2.48 -11.55
N GLY A 78 -10.17 3.64 -11.81
CA GLY A 78 -10.58 4.58 -12.87
C GLY A 78 -9.80 4.45 -14.18
N GLN A 79 -8.80 3.58 -14.26
CA GLN A 79 -8.02 3.36 -15.47
C GLN A 79 -8.66 2.30 -16.37
N LYS A 80 -8.45 2.44 -17.68
CA LYS A 80 -8.76 1.37 -18.64
C LYS A 80 -8.04 0.08 -18.21
N PRO A 81 -8.68 -1.09 -18.31
CA PRO A 81 -8.06 -2.37 -17.94
C PRO A 81 -6.71 -2.62 -18.63
N THR A 82 -6.53 -2.19 -19.87
CA THR A 82 -5.28 -2.34 -20.63
C THR A 82 -4.11 -1.63 -19.95
N TYR A 83 -4.28 -0.36 -19.56
CA TYR A 83 -3.24 0.41 -18.87
C TYR A 83 -2.86 -0.19 -17.52
N ARG A 84 -3.83 -0.80 -16.82
CA ARG A 84 -3.53 -1.50 -15.57
C ARG A 84 -2.62 -2.70 -15.82
N HIS A 85 -2.95 -3.54 -16.80
CA HIS A 85 -2.12 -4.70 -17.16
C HIS A 85 -0.72 -4.27 -17.60
N GLU A 86 -0.61 -3.27 -18.48
CA GLU A 86 0.69 -2.76 -18.93
C GLU A 86 1.57 -2.26 -17.79
N ALA A 87 1.00 -1.54 -16.81
CA ALA A 87 1.71 -1.07 -15.64
C ALA A 87 2.18 -2.22 -14.73
N LEU A 88 1.35 -3.26 -14.60
CA LEU A 88 1.65 -4.44 -13.79
C LEU A 88 2.74 -5.31 -14.42
N ASP A 89 2.69 -5.49 -15.73
CA ASP A 89 3.70 -6.22 -16.49
C ASP A 89 5.04 -5.48 -16.45
N ALA A 90 5.03 -4.16 -16.64
CA ALA A 90 6.24 -3.34 -16.57
C ALA A 90 6.89 -3.33 -15.17
N PHE A 91 6.08 -3.33 -14.11
CA PHE A 91 6.58 -3.44 -12.74
C PHE A 91 7.21 -4.82 -12.47
N SER A 92 6.60 -5.89 -12.99
CA SER A 92 7.01 -7.28 -12.74
C SER A 92 8.20 -7.73 -13.59
N LEU A 93 8.28 -7.26 -14.84
CA LEU A 93 9.34 -7.56 -15.79
C LEU A 93 10.05 -6.25 -16.15
N PRO A 94 11.00 -5.80 -15.31
CA PRO A 94 11.72 -4.58 -15.59
C PRO A 94 12.45 -4.66 -16.93
N ARG A 95 12.12 -3.72 -17.81
CA ARG A 95 12.83 -3.53 -19.08
C ARG A 95 14.14 -2.77 -18.89
N LYS A 96 14.34 -2.18 -17.71
CA LYS A 96 15.50 -1.36 -17.34
C LYS A 96 15.98 -1.72 -15.94
N PRO A 97 17.30 -1.73 -15.69
CA PRO A 97 17.85 -1.76 -14.34
C PRO A 97 17.37 -0.54 -13.55
N GLY A 98 17.17 -0.71 -12.25
CA GLY A 98 16.71 0.38 -11.39
C GLY A 98 15.52 0.04 -10.51
N ALA A 99 15.15 1.00 -9.69
CA ALA A 99 14.09 0.90 -8.71
C ALA A 99 12.73 1.19 -9.37
N ALA A 100 11.68 0.56 -8.86
CA ALA A 100 10.31 0.80 -9.29
C ALA A 100 9.35 0.89 -8.11
N ILE A 101 8.43 1.85 -8.20
CA ILE A 101 7.29 1.96 -7.29
C ILE A 101 6.00 1.69 -8.05
N LEU A 102 5.18 0.76 -7.54
CA LEU A 102 3.80 0.59 -7.93
C LEU A 102 2.89 1.29 -6.92
N LEU A 103 2.28 2.39 -7.33
CA LEU A 103 1.36 3.18 -6.50
C LEU A 103 -0.09 2.87 -6.87
N GLY A 104 -0.92 2.45 -5.92
CA GLY A 104 -2.27 2.08 -6.30
C GLY A 104 -3.23 1.74 -5.18
N GLN A 105 -4.32 1.08 -5.56
CA GLN A 105 -5.33 0.60 -4.64
C GLN A 105 -5.35 -0.94 -4.70
N PRO A 106 -5.37 -1.66 -3.56
CA PRO A 106 -5.38 -3.12 -3.54
C PRO A 106 -6.47 -3.73 -4.43
N ALA A 107 -7.68 -3.17 -4.40
CA ALA A 107 -8.82 -3.63 -5.20
C ALA A 107 -8.59 -3.51 -6.72
N ALA A 108 -7.74 -2.57 -7.16
CA ALA A 108 -7.42 -2.42 -8.58
C ALA A 108 -6.46 -3.50 -9.09
N GLY A 109 -5.74 -4.17 -8.17
CA GLY A 109 -4.85 -5.31 -8.41
C GLY A 109 -5.55 -6.66 -8.53
N GLY A 110 -6.88 -6.73 -8.37
CA GLY A 110 -7.68 -7.96 -8.43
C GLY A 110 -7.76 -8.67 -9.79
N LEU A 111 -7.00 -8.23 -10.81
CA LEU A 111 -7.06 -8.71 -12.19
C LEU A 111 -6.40 -10.08 -12.45
N GLY A 112 -5.98 -10.83 -11.43
CA GLY A 112 -5.31 -12.12 -11.66
C GLY A 112 -3.80 -12.02 -11.89
N VAL A 113 -3.22 -10.83 -11.74
CA VAL A 113 -1.78 -10.56 -11.94
C VAL A 113 -0.90 -10.98 -10.75
N ASN A 114 0.38 -11.19 -11.04
CA ASN A 114 1.43 -11.48 -10.06
C ASN A 114 2.17 -10.21 -9.69
N LEU A 115 2.40 -10.02 -8.40
CA LEU A 115 3.18 -8.90 -7.86
C LEU A 115 4.47 -9.42 -7.19
N THR A 116 4.96 -10.57 -7.67
CA THR A 116 6.11 -11.31 -7.13
C THR A 116 7.43 -10.58 -7.26
N ALA A 117 7.49 -9.51 -8.04
CA ALA A 117 8.68 -8.66 -8.12
C ALA A 117 8.86 -7.79 -6.87
N ALA A 118 7.83 -7.57 -6.05
CA ALA A 118 7.93 -6.66 -4.91
C ALA A 118 8.71 -7.25 -3.74
N ASP A 119 9.65 -6.46 -3.19
CA ASP A 119 10.41 -6.79 -1.98
C ASP A 119 9.81 -6.08 -0.75
N THR A 120 9.17 -4.92 -0.95
CA THR A 120 8.56 -4.12 0.12
C THR A 120 7.16 -3.66 -0.28
N VAL A 121 6.24 -3.66 0.68
CA VAL A 121 4.86 -3.21 0.51
C VAL A 121 4.49 -2.26 1.66
N PHE A 122 4.20 -1.00 1.33
CA PHE A 122 3.60 -0.05 2.26
C PHE A 122 2.09 -0.02 2.11
N TYR A 123 1.38 -0.18 3.22
CA TYR A 123 -0.01 0.24 3.35
C TYR A 123 -0.03 1.67 3.90
N PHE A 124 -0.11 2.65 2.98
CA PHE A 124 -0.23 4.06 3.35
C PHE A 124 -1.53 4.35 4.09
N SER A 125 -2.60 3.70 3.64
CA SER A 125 -3.88 3.67 4.33
C SER A 125 -4.54 2.31 4.14
N ASN A 126 -5.04 1.76 5.24
CA ASN A 126 -5.65 0.44 5.26
C ASN A 126 -7.13 0.46 4.86
N ASP A 127 -7.58 -0.60 4.19
CA ASP A 127 -9.00 -0.89 4.04
C ASP A 127 -9.54 -1.55 5.34
N TYR A 128 -10.86 -1.48 5.55
CA TYR A 128 -11.56 -2.21 6.59
C TYR A 128 -11.80 -3.69 6.20
N ASN A 129 -11.69 -4.01 4.91
CA ASN A 129 -11.87 -5.35 4.39
C ASN A 129 -10.57 -6.18 4.46
N LEU A 130 -10.54 -7.17 5.36
CA LEU A 130 -9.42 -8.09 5.51
C LEU A 130 -9.18 -8.93 4.25
N ALA A 131 -10.24 -9.37 3.56
CA ALA A 131 -10.10 -10.21 2.37
C ALA A 131 -9.32 -9.48 1.27
N THR A 132 -9.57 -8.18 1.10
CA THR A 132 -8.83 -7.33 0.16
C THR A 132 -7.34 -7.28 0.51
N ARG A 133 -7.01 -7.16 1.81
CA ARG A 133 -5.62 -7.14 2.28
C ARG A 133 -4.93 -8.49 2.06
N LEU A 134 -5.54 -9.57 2.52
CA LEU A 134 -4.99 -10.92 2.34
C LEU A 134 -4.77 -11.24 0.86
N GLN A 135 -5.73 -10.87 0.01
CA GLN A 135 -5.58 -11.03 -1.43
C GLN A 135 -4.38 -10.25 -1.99
N SER A 136 -4.12 -9.02 -1.53
CA SER A 136 -2.94 -8.26 -1.97
C SER A 136 -1.62 -8.85 -1.45
N GLU A 137 -1.61 -9.43 -0.24
CA GLU A 137 -0.45 -10.13 0.30
C GLU A 137 -0.15 -11.40 -0.50
N ASP A 138 -1.17 -12.22 -0.77
CA ASP A 138 -1.08 -13.43 -1.60
C ASP A 138 -0.58 -13.15 -3.03
N ARG A 139 -0.80 -11.95 -3.58
CA ARG A 139 -0.24 -11.58 -4.90
C ARG A 139 1.27 -11.36 -4.88
N CYS A 140 1.81 -10.97 -3.73
CA CYS A 140 3.25 -10.80 -3.54
C CYS A 140 3.89 -12.11 -3.09
N HIS A 141 3.16 -12.95 -2.36
CA HIS A 141 3.60 -14.26 -1.87
C HIS A 141 3.14 -15.38 -2.80
N ARG A 142 3.91 -15.69 -3.84
CA ARG A 142 3.64 -16.86 -4.70
C ARG A 142 4.68 -17.97 -4.50
N ILE A 143 4.21 -19.22 -4.59
CA ILE A 143 5.04 -20.42 -4.51
C ILE A 143 6.14 -20.35 -5.58
N GLY A 144 7.41 -20.33 -5.14
CA GLY A 144 8.60 -20.24 -6.00
C GLY A 144 9.42 -18.96 -5.83
N GLN A 145 8.89 -17.94 -5.14
CA GLN A 145 9.64 -16.74 -4.80
C GLN A 145 10.60 -16.99 -3.62
N ARG A 146 11.86 -16.59 -3.78
CA ARG A 146 12.92 -16.77 -2.77
C ARG A 146 13.14 -15.54 -1.89
N ASN A 147 12.71 -14.37 -2.34
CA ASN A 147 12.92 -13.11 -1.62
C ASN A 147 11.78 -12.87 -0.63
N PRO A 148 12.08 -12.59 0.65
CA PRO A 148 11.06 -12.22 1.62
C PRO A 148 10.44 -10.86 1.25
N VAL A 149 9.11 -10.76 1.35
CA VAL A 149 8.40 -9.50 1.16
C VAL A 149 8.15 -8.85 2.52
N THR A 150 8.54 -7.59 2.67
CA THR A 150 8.33 -6.82 3.90
C THR A 150 7.06 -5.99 3.82
N TYR A 151 6.10 -6.21 4.73
CA TYR A 151 4.87 -5.43 4.82
C TYR A 151 4.96 -4.38 5.93
N MET A 152 4.67 -3.12 5.60
CA MET A 152 4.72 -2.00 6.53
C MET A 152 3.40 -1.23 6.54
N ASP A 153 2.81 -1.06 7.73
CA ASP A 153 1.59 -0.29 7.94
C ASP A 153 1.93 1.12 8.42
N LEU A 154 1.59 2.14 7.64
CA LEU A 154 1.74 3.52 8.10
C LEU A 154 0.55 3.94 8.96
N ILE A 155 0.85 4.27 10.21
CA ILE A 155 -0.14 4.64 11.22
C ILE A 155 0.10 6.10 11.59
N ALA A 156 -0.91 6.96 11.38
CA ALA A 156 -0.85 8.32 11.89
C ALA A 156 -1.13 8.33 13.39
N THR A 157 -0.38 9.13 14.15
CA THR A 157 -0.63 9.39 15.57
C THR A 157 -0.85 10.89 15.74
N GLY A 158 -1.77 11.26 16.64
CA GLY A 158 -2.01 12.66 16.96
C GLY A 158 -0.79 13.32 17.62
N PRO A 159 -0.75 14.67 17.65
CA PRO A 159 0.39 15.43 18.16
C PRO A 159 0.77 15.08 19.60
N ASP A 160 -0.20 14.68 20.43
CA ASP A 160 0.02 14.29 21.83
C ASP A 160 -0.02 12.77 22.02
N GLY A 161 0.26 11.99 20.97
CA GLY A 161 0.26 10.53 21.03
C GLY A 161 -1.14 9.90 20.90
N GLN A 162 -2.16 10.67 20.50
CA GLN A 162 -3.52 10.15 20.40
C GLN A 162 -3.67 9.11 19.30
N ARG A 163 -4.44 8.06 19.58
CA ARG A 163 -4.79 7.06 18.59
C ARG A 163 -5.75 7.63 17.55
N THR A 164 -5.39 7.47 16.29
CA THR A 164 -6.22 7.83 15.14
C THR A 164 -7.06 6.65 14.64
N LEU A 165 -7.87 6.89 13.59
CA LEU A 165 -8.66 5.83 12.97
C LEU A 165 -7.78 4.70 12.40
N ASP A 166 -6.55 4.97 11.96
CA ASP A 166 -5.62 3.94 11.48
C ASP A 166 -5.41 2.84 12.53
N HIS A 167 -5.28 3.23 13.80
CA HIS A 167 -5.12 2.31 14.92
C HIS A 167 -6.35 1.43 15.14
N ILE A 168 -7.54 1.95 14.85
CA ILE A 168 -8.81 1.23 15.01
C ILE A 168 -8.97 0.25 13.86
N VAL A 169 -8.71 0.69 12.62
CA VAL A 169 -8.76 -0.16 11.42
C VAL A 169 -7.80 -1.32 11.56
N LEU A 170 -6.53 -1.07 11.90
CA LEU A 170 -5.54 -2.13 12.02
C LEU A 170 -5.89 -3.12 13.13
N LYS A 171 -6.38 -2.63 14.28
CA LYS A 171 -6.87 -3.50 15.36
C LYS A 171 -8.04 -4.38 14.89
N ALA A 172 -8.97 -3.82 14.11
CA ALA A 172 -10.09 -4.56 13.57
C ALA A 172 -9.65 -5.62 12.55
N LEU A 173 -8.71 -5.29 11.66
CA LEU A 173 -8.14 -6.23 10.68
C LEU A 173 -7.46 -7.42 11.38
N ARG A 174 -6.60 -7.15 12.36
CA ARG A 174 -5.93 -8.22 13.14
C ARG A 174 -6.94 -9.13 13.82
N LYS A 175 -7.94 -8.56 14.50
CA LYS A 175 -8.99 -9.35 15.16
C LYS A 175 -9.78 -10.23 14.17
N LYS A 176 -10.06 -9.71 12.97
CA LYS A 176 -10.71 -10.50 11.90
C LYS A 176 -9.81 -11.64 11.44
N GLN A 177 -8.49 -11.41 11.33
CA GLN A 177 -7.52 -12.41 10.90
C GLN A 177 -7.37 -13.51 11.94
N ASP A 178 -7.19 -13.15 13.21
CA ASP A 178 -7.08 -14.10 14.33
C ASP A 178 -8.30 -15.02 14.37
N LEU A 179 -9.50 -14.44 14.24
CA LEU A 179 -10.75 -15.21 14.23
C LEU A 179 -10.85 -16.14 13.02
N ALA A 180 -10.45 -15.68 11.83
CA ALA A 180 -10.45 -16.50 10.62
C ALA A 180 -9.47 -17.68 10.74
N VAL A 181 -8.24 -17.42 11.20
CA VAL A 181 -7.21 -18.46 11.42
C VAL A 181 -7.67 -19.46 12.47
N TRP A 182 -8.20 -19.00 13.60
CA TRP A 182 -8.71 -19.87 14.66
C TRP A 182 -9.84 -20.77 14.13
N THR A 183 -10.80 -20.19 13.42
CA THR A 183 -11.95 -20.92 12.87
C THR A 183 -11.49 -21.99 11.89
N ALA A 184 -10.64 -21.63 10.93
CA ALA A 184 -10.11 -22.58 9.95
C ALA A 184 -9.30 -23.72 10.60
N SER A 185 -8.50 -23.40 11.63
CA SER A 185 -7.72 -24.41 12.36
C SER A 185 -8.62 -25.40 13.09
N ARG A 186 -9.67 -24.93 13.77
CA ARG A 186 -10.64 -25.79 14.47
C ARG A 186 -11.41 -26.71 13.54
N TRP A 187 -11.83 -26.19 12.38
CA TRP A 187 -12.49 -27.03 11.38
C TRP A 187 -11.55 -28.09 10.82
N LYS A 188 -10.28 -27.74 10.58
CA LYS A 188 -9.27 -28.71 10.12
C LYS A 188 -9.07 -29.82 11.15
N GLU A 189 -8.90 -29.49 12.43
CA GLU A 189 -8.76 -30.46 13.52
C GLU A 189 -9.93 -31.45 13.52
N LYS A 190 -11.18 -30.95 13.56
CA LYS A 190 -12.37 -31.82 13.56
C LYS A 190 -12.45 -32.73 12.34
N LEU A 191 -12.21 -32.20 11.15
CA LEU A 191 -12.27 -32.99 9.90
C LEU A 191 -11.17 -34.04 9.81
N THR A 192 -10.06 -33.88 10.54
CA THR A 192 -8.98 -34.87 10.62
C THR A 192 -9.13 -35.88 11.75
N GLU A 193 -9.95 -35.59 12.77
CA GLU A 193 -10.27 -36.52 13.86
C GLU A 193 -11.36 -37.54 13.47
N ASP A 194 -12.19 -37.23 12.47
CA ASP A 194 -13.27 -38.09 11.96
C ASP A 194 -12.81 -39.09 10.86
N VAL A 195 -11.50 -39.31 10.70
CA VAL A 195 -10.86 -40.26 9.74
C VAL A 195 -9.97 -41.24 10.49
#